data_AF-A0A952JY42-F1
#
_entry.id   AF-A0A952JY42-F1
#
_cell.length_a   1.000
_cell.length_b   1.000
_cell.length_c   1.000
_cell.angle_alpha   90.00
_cell.angle_beta   90.00
_cell.angle_gamma   90.00
#
_symmetry.space_group_name_H-M   'P 1'
#
loop_
_entity.id
_entity.type
_entity.pdbx_description
1 polymer ?
#
loop_
_entity_poly.entity_id
_entity_poly.type
_entity_poly.pdbx_seq_one_letter_code
_entity_poly.pdbx_strand_id
1 'polypeptide(L)'
;MRQLYSAFAAFLIAVAAIVPATAVDVQPVINVIRLPQDARGISVAISNPRRVPLPVTFDIVEREIELDGSEKTKAADEEFVIFPPQAVLQPGETQAVRIQFVGDTPTMSRSFTMFTTEVPVDLESSGLSGVQRILRIGASIHVAPQGTAPKPVIASAVSEGSGTRIVIRNEGNRFVYLDNISLRFDETVVEGYELANIGGRTLIPPGASRSILVPNVAGEPTVRLLPPIL
;
A
#
# COMPACT_ATOMS: atom_id res chain seq x y z
N MET A 1 65.11 -11.47 -2.38
CA MET A 1 64.50 -12.12 -1.20
C MET A 1 63.21 -11.36 -0.91
N ARG A 2 62.09 -11.82 -1.47
CA ARG A 2 61.06 -12.64 -0.79
C ARG A 2 60.56 -11.91 0.46
N GLN A 3 59.25 -11.60 0.47
CA GLN A 3 58.41 -11.24 1.63
C GLN A 3 57.86 -9.80 1.75
N LEU A 4 57.86 -8.95 0.70
CA LEU A 4 57.14 -7.65 0.80
C LEU A 4 56.27 -7.29 -0.42
N TYR A 5 55.74 -8.30 -1.12
CA TYR A 5 54.72 -8.13 -2.17
C TYR A 5 53.36 -8.72 -1.75
N SER A 6 53.15 -8.97 -0.46
CA SER A 6 51.94 -9.64 0.06
C SER A 6 50.93 -8.71 0.71
N ALA A 7 51.13 -7.39 0.63
CA ALA A 7 50.19 -6.39 1.18
C ALA A 7 49.38 -5.66 0.11
N PHE A 8 49.38 -6.14 -1.14
CA PHE A 8 48.66 -5.53 -2.27
C PHE A 8 47.44 -6.34 -2.74
N ALA A 9 47.10 -7.45 -2.07
CA ALA A 9 46.11 -8.42 -2.55
C ALA A 9 44.95 -8.70 -1.56
N ALA A 10 44.70 -7.82 -0.60
CA ALA A 10 43.63 -8.00 0.39
C ALA A 10 42.72 -6.78 0.57
N PHE A 11 42.72 -5.85 -0.38
CA PHE A 11 41.60 -4.92 -0.56
C PHE A 11 40.68 -5.48 -1.65
N LEU A 12 40.14 -6.68 -1.37
CA LEU A 12 39.02 -7.23 -2.12
C LEU A 12 37.83 -6.36 -1.77
N ILE A 13 37.67 -5.29 -2.55
CA ILE A 13 36.48 -4.46 -2.61
C ILE A 13 35.32 -5.43 -2.83
N ALA A 14 34.60 -5.72 -1.75
CA ALA A 14 33.25 -6.26 -1.84
C ALA A 14 32.39 -5.15 -2.46
N VAL A 15 32.48 -5.00 -3.79
CA VAL A 15 31.45 -4.32 -4.55
C VAL A 15 30.23 -5.21 -4.38
N ALA A 16 29.41 -4.90 -3.38
CA ALA A 16 28.04 -5.36 -3.35
C ALA A 16 27.45 -4.92 -4.69
N ALA A 17 27.27 -5.88 -5.60
CA ALA A 17 26.57 -5.64 -6.84
C ALA A 17 25.18 -5.16 -6.46
N ILE A 18 24.95 -3.85 -6.55
CA ILE A 18 23.62 -3.27 -6.47
C ILE A 18 22.92 -3.79 -7.73
N VAL A 19 22.25 -4.93 -7.60
CA VAL A 19 21.40 -5.45 -8.67
C VAL A 19 20.29 -4.42 -8.82
N PRO A 20 20.18 -3.71 -9.97
CA PRO A 20 19.11 -2.75 -10.15
C PRO A 20 17.77 -3.49 -10.02
N ALA A 21 16.90 -2.99 -9.15
CA ALA A 21 15.57 -3.55 -8.98
C ALA A 21 14.81 -3.46 -10.31
N THR A 22 14.44 -4.60 -10.89
CA THR A 22 13.72 -4.70 -12.16
C THR A 22 12.19 -4.68 -11.99
N ALA A 23 11.73 -4.38 -10.77
CA ALA A 23 10.31 -4.33 -10.43
C ALA A 23 9.71 -3.01 -10.92
N VAL A 24 8.57 -3.07 -11.60
CA VAL A 24 7.78 -1.88 -11.96
C VAL A 24 7.46 -1.10 -10.69
N ASP A 25 7.58 0.21 -10.78
CA ASP A 25 7.43 1.11 -9.65
C ASP A 25 6.19 1.99 -9.84
N VAL A 26 5.45 2.20 -8.75
CA VAL A 26 4.19 2.96 -8.72
C VAL A 26 4.26 3.93 -7.57
N GLN A 27 4.26 5.23 -7.88
CA GLN A 27 4.50 6.28 -6.89
C GLN A 27 3.49 7.44 -6.99
N PRO A 28 2.94 7.92 -5.86
CA PRO A 28 3.00 7.30 -4.54
C PRO A 28 2.06 6.10 -4.46
N VAL A 29 2.33 5.15 -3.55
CA VAL A 29 1.50 3.96 -3.34
C VAL A 29 0.19 4.30 -2.62
N ILE A 30 0.18 5.32 -1.78
CA ILE A 30 -1.02 5.82 -1.09
C ILE A 30 -1.32 7.22 -1.61
N ASN A 31 -2.54 7.41 -2.11
CA ASN A 31 -3.00 8.64 -2.71
C ASN A 31 -4.30 9.09 -2.06
N VAL A 32 -4.48 10.40 -1.92
CA VAL A 32 -5.73 10.98 -1.40
C VAL A 32 -6.20 12.08 -2.34
N ILE A 33 -7.37 11.87 -2.94
CA ILE A 33 -8.15 12.88 -3.64
C ILE A 33 -8.97 13.63 -2.59
N ARG A 34 -8.51 14.82 -2.18
CA ARG A 34 -9.21 15.67 -1.20
C ARG A 34 -10.27 16.50 -1.91
N LEU A 35 -11.55 16.25 -1.66
CA LEU A 35 -12.61 17.03 -2.29
C LEU A 35 -12.95 18.28 -1.46
N PRO A 36 -13.15 19.46 -2.07
CA PRO A 36 -13.12 19.72 -3.52
C PRO A 36 -11.73 20.09 -4.09
N GLN A 37 -10.69 20.19 -3.26
CA GLN A 37 -9.36 20.69 -3.64
C GLN A 37 -8.73 19.95 -4.84
N ASP A 38 -8.82 18.62 -4.85
CA ASP A 38 -8.28 17.73 -5.87
C ASP A 38 -9.38 17.22 -6.83
N ALA A 39 -10.51 17.94 -6.97
CA ALA A 39 -11.63 17.52 -7.82
C ALA A 39 -11.27 17.40 -9.32
N ARG A 40 -10.17 18.04 -9.75
CA ARG A 40 -9.61 17.87 -11.09
C ARG A 40 -8.78 16.59 -11.22
N GLY A 41 -8.61 15.82 -10.16
CA GLY A 41 -7.81 14.61 -10.13
C GLY A 41 -6.37 14.84 -9.68
N ILE A 42 -5.69 13.72 -9.48
CA ILE A 42 -4.30 13.61 -9.03
C ILE A 42 -3.51 12.80 -10.08
N SER A 43 -2.19 12.79 -9.96
CA SER A 43 -1.32 12.01 -10.83
C SER A 43 -0.58 10.93 -10.04
N VAL A 44 -0.56 9.71 -10.59
CA VAL A 44 0.27 8.59 -10.10
C VAL A 44 1.31 8.29 -11.16
N ALA A 45 2.58 8.24 -10.78
CA ALA A 45 3.69 7.91 -11.67
C ALA A 45 3.89 6.38 -11.72
N ILE A 46 3.99 5.85 -12.93
CA ILE A 46 4.30 4.44 -13.20
C ILE A 46 5.63 4.41 -13.93
N SER A 47 6.60 3.66 -13.42
CA SER A 47 7.95 3.60 -13.99
C SER A 47 8.30 2.20 -14.44
N ASN A 48 8.91 2.10 -15.62
CA ASN A 48 9.45 0.86 -16.15
C ASN A 48 10.99 0.82 -16.00
N PRO A 49 11.54 0.23 -14.92
CA PRO A 49 12.99 0.10 -14.77
C PRO A 49 13.59 -1.05 -15.59
N ARG A 50 12.78 -1.80 -16.34
CA ARG A 50 13.24 -2.94 -17.14
C ARG A 50 13.92 -2.46 -18.42
N ARG A 51 14.62 -3.38 -19.08
CA ARG A 51 15.27 -3.16 -20.40
C ARG A 51 14.37 -3.51 -21.58
N VAL A 52 13.10 -3.80 -21.33
CA VAL A 52 12.10 -4.16 -22.35
C VAL A 52 10.86 -3.27 -22.19
N PRO A 53 10.09 -3.01 -23.26
CA PRO A 53 8.83 -2.28 -23.17
C PRO A 53 7.83 -2.95 -22.21
N LEU A 54 7.03 -2.14 -21.53
CA LEU A 54 6.02 -2.57 -20.56
C LEU A 54 4.65 -2.00 -20.97
N PRO A 55 3.83 -2.79 -21.70
CA PRO A 55 2.43 -2.44 -21.93
C PRO A 55 1.62 -2.65 -20.65
N VAL A 56 0.84 -1.65 -20.25
CA VAL A 56 0.02 -1.67 -19.03
C VAL A 56 -1.41 -1.18 -19.29
N THR A 57 -2.33 -1.73 -18.51
CA THR A 57 -3.73 -1.29 -18.40
C THR A 57 -4.05 -0.92 -16.95
N PHE A 58 -5.11 -0.14 -16.76
CA PHE A 58 -5.53 0.32 -15.44
C PHE A 58 -6.97 -0.09 -15.14
N ASP A 59 -7.20 -0.65 -13.95
CA ASP A 59 -8.53 -0.92 -13.40
C ASP A 59 -8.64 -0.36 -11.98
N ILE A 60 -9.84 0.00 -11.54
CA ILE A 60 -10.06 0.53 -10.19
C ILE A 60 -11.22 -0.17 -9.50
N VAL A 61 -11.01 -0.50 -8.24
CA VAL A 61 -12.00 -1.17 -7.40
C VAL A 61 -12.14 -0.47 -6.05
N GLU A 62 -13.35 -0.43 -5.52
CA GLU A 62 -13.62 -0.07 -4.13
C GLU A 62 -13.25 -1.24 -3.22
N ARG A 63 -12.70 -0.93 -2.04
CA ARG A 63 -12.26 -1.90 -1.03
C ARG A 63 -13.26 -1.97 0.10
N GLU A 64 -13.73 -3.17 0.39
CA GLU A 64 -14.51 -3.50 1.56
C GLU A 64 -13.65 -4.35 2.49
N ILE A 65 -13.38 -3.86 3.70
CA ILE A 65 -12.47 -4.50 4.66
C ILE A 65 -13.28 -5.24 5.72
N GLU A 66 -13.04 -6.53 5.84
CA GLU A 66 -13.68 -7.41 6.83
C GLU A 66 -12.93 -7.37 8.18
N LEU A 67 -13.57 -7.93 9.22
CA LEU A 67 -13.04 -7.91 10.59
C LEU A 67 -11.65 -8.55 10.71
N ASP A 68 -11.40 -9.66 10.02
CA ASP A 68 -10.10 -10.35 10.01
C ASP A 68 -9.06 -9.64 9.13
N GLY A 69 -9.47 -8.59 8.43
CA GLY A 69 -8.68 -7.85 7.46
C GLY A 69 -8.73 -8.38 6.05
N SER A 70 -9.42 -9.49 5.76
CA SER A 70 -9.68 -9.88 4.38
C SER A 70 -10.45 -8.79 3.64
N GLU A 71 -10.30 -8.75 2.31
CA GLU A 71 -10.85 -7.68 1.49
C GLU A 71 -11.76 -8.27 0.42
N LYS A 72 -12.93 -7.66 0.28
CA LYS A 72 -13.77 -7.78 -0.90
C LYS A 72 -13.59 -6.54 -1.76
N THR A 73 -13.80 -6.70 -3.06
CA THR A 73 -13.65 -5.60 -3.99
C THR A 73 -14.86 -5.48 -4.89
N LYS A 74 -15.24 -4.24 -5.20
CA LYS A 74 -16.31 -3.91 -6.13
C LYS A 74 -15.75 -3.04 -7.25
N ALA A 75 -16.13 -3.31 -8.50
CA ALA A 75 -15.76 -2.46 -9.62
C ALA A 75 -16.22 -1.02 -9.40
N ALA A 76 -15.36 -0.05 -9.72
CA ALA A 76 -15.60 1.38 -9.49
C ALA A 76 -15.25 2.24 -10.73
N ASP A 77 -15.14 1.62 -11.90
CA ASP A 77 -14.76 2.30 -13.16
C ASP A 77 -15.72 3.43 -13.56
N GLU A 78 -17.01 3.31 -13.24
CA GLU A 78 -18.00 4.37 -13.51
C GLU A 78 -17.79 5.65 -12.67
N GLU A 79 -17.04 5.56 -11.57
CA GLU A 79 -16.83 6.68 -10.64
C GLU A 79 -15.50 7.39 -10.86
N PHE A 80 -14.69 6.92 -11.82
CA PHE A 80 -13.35 7.44 -12.07
C PHE A 80 -13.06 7.64 -13.56
N VAL A 81 -12.38 8.75 -13.85
CA VAL A 81 -11.71 8.96 -15.13
C VAL A 81 -10.22 8.71 -14.93
N ILE A 82 -9.68 7.72 -15.63
CA ILE A 82 -8.26 7.36 -15.64
C ILE A 82 -7.69 7.69 -17.02
N PHE A 83 -6.64 8.50 -17.07
CA PHE A 83 -6.03 8.94 -18.33
C PHE A 83 -4.49 8.92 -18.29
N PRO A 84 -3.82 8.31 -19.29
CA PRO A 84 -4.42 7.48 -20.35
C PRO A 84 -4.99 6.16 -19.79
N PRO A 85 -5.97 5.51 -20.45
CA PRO A 85 -6.56 4.25 -19.97
C PRO A 85 -5.62 3.05 -20.12
N GLN A 86 -4.60 3.16 -20.96
CA GLN A 86 -3.52 2.19 -21.15
C GLN A 86 -2.26 2.92 -21.65
N ALA A 87 -1.10 2.33 -21.46
CA ALA A 87 0.17 2.91 -21.91
C ALA A 87 1.19 1.82 -22.27
N VAL A 88 2.19 2.16 -23.07
CA VAL A 88 3.36 1.32 -23.33
C VAL A 88 4.59 2.08 -22.87
N LEU A 89 5.16 1.70 -21.73
CA LEU A 89 6.32 2.35 -21.15
C LEU A 89 7.59 1.74 -21.74
N GLN A 90 8.39 2.53 -22.44
CA GLN A 90 9.70 2.15 -22.92
C GLN A 90 10.68 1.90 -21.75
N PRO A 91 11.82 1.22 -22.00
CA PRO A 91 12.85 1.04 -20.97
C PRO A 91 13.27 2.36 -20.32
N GLY A 92 13.16 2.42 -18.98
CA GLY A 92 13.48 3.61 -18.17
C GLY A 92 12.40 4.71 -18.20
N GLU A 93 11.30 4.53 -18.93
CA GLU A 93 10.23 5.54 -19.03
C GLU A 93 9.40 5.60 -17.75
N THR A 94 8.96 6.82 -17.42
CA THR A 94 7.97 7.08 -16.37
C THR A 94 6.75 7.74 -17.00
N GLN A 95 5.57 7.12 -16.82
CA GLN A 95 4.29 7.65 -17.28
C GLN A 95 3.50 8.17 -16.08
N ALA A 96 3.06 9.43 -16.15
CA ALA A 96 2.07 9.96 -15.21
C ALA A 96 0.66 9.59 -15.68
N VAL A 97 -0.10 8.95 -14.79
CA VAL A 97 -1.50 8.56 -14.99
C VAL A 97 -2.37 9.46 -14.14
N ARG A 98 -3.26 10.23 -14.78
CA ARG A 98 -4.22 11.09 -14.09
C ARG A 98 -5.42 10.26 -13.66
N ILE A 99 -5.79 10.41 -12.39
CA ILE A 99 -6.93 9.75 -11.76
C ILE A 99 -7.85 10.83 -11.23
N GLN A 100 -9.09 10.87 -11.72
CA GLN A 100 -10.08 11.84 -11.30
C GLN A 100 -11.33 11.11 -10.82
N PHE A 101 -11.78 11.42 -9.60
CA PHE A 101 -13.08 10.98 -9.11
C PHE A 101 -14.18 11.84 -9.73
N VAL A 102 -15.17 11.20 -10.34
CA VAL A 102 -16.32 11.84 -11.01
C VAL A 102 -17.67 11.38 -10.46
N GLY A 103 -17.67 10.51 -9.44
CA GLY A 103 -18.87 10.13 -8.70
C GLY A 103 -19.39 11.26 -7.80
N ASP A 104 -20.53 10.98 -7.16
CA ASP A 104 -21.11 11.89 -6.17
C ASP A 104 -20.16 12.08 -4.99
N THR A 105 -20.06 13.32 -4.49
CA THR A 105 -19.20 13.62 -3.34
C THR A 105 -19.71 12.85 -2.12
N PRO A 106 -18.91 11.91 -1.56
CA PRO A 106 -19.37 11.10 -0.44
C PRO A 106 -19.39 11.94 0.85
N THR A 107 -20.09 11.47 1.88
CA THR A 107 -20.14 12.12 3.20
C THR A 107 -18.99 11.66 4.14
N MET A 108 -18.39 10.51 3.83
CA MET A 108 -17.25 9.92 4.51
C MET A 108 -16.21 9.50 3.46
N SER A 109 -14.96 9.29 3.86
CA SER A 109 -13.95 8.87 2.90
C SER A 109 -14.23 7.46 2.37
N ARG A 110 -13.97 7.23 1.08
CA ARG A 110 -14.02 5.92 0.45
C ARG A 110 -12.62 5.49 0.03
N SER A 111 -12.37 4.18 0.02
CA SER A 111 -11.04 3.62 -0.22
C SER A 111 -11.08 2.68 -1.41
N PHE A 112 -10.21 2.94 -2.37
CA PHE A 112 -10.12 2.22 -3.62
C PHE A 112 -8.69 1.72 -3.85
N THR A 113 -8.54 0.80 -4.79
CA THR A 113 -7.24 0.42 -5.34
C THR A 113 -7.29 0.58 -6.85
N MET A 114 -6.38 1.39 -7.39
CA MET A 114 -6.07 1.36 -8.81
C MET A 114 -5.00 0.30 -9.04
N PHE A 115 -5.29 -0.67 -9.90
CA PHE A 115 -4.34 -1.67 -10.33
C PHE A 115 -3.72 -1.28 -11.66
N THR A 116 -2.39 -1.34 -11.72
CA THR A 116 -1.61 -1.34 -12.96
C THR A 116 -1.32 -2.79 -13.32
N THR A 117 -1.86 -3.24 -14.45
CA THR A 117 -1.74 -4.64 -14.90
C THR A 117 -0.92 -4.70 -16.18
N GLU A 118 0.16 -5.49 -16.16
CA GLU A 118 0.98 -5.78 -17.34
C GLU A 118 0.18 -6.62 -18.34
N VAL A 119 0.14 -6.16 -19.59
CA VAL A 119 -0.52 -6.89 -20.68
C VAL A 119 0.47 -7.88 -21.26
N PRO A 120 0.18 -9.20 -21.28
CA PRO A 120 1.04 -10.17 -21.93
C PRO A 120 1.14 -9.85 -23.42
N VAL A 121 2.36 -9.62 -23.91
CA VAL A 121 2.65 -9.57 -25.35
C VAL A 121 3.45 -10.83 -25.68
N ASP A 122 2.87 -11.72 -26.48
CA ASP A 122 3.58 -12.89 -26.99
C ASP A 122 4.68 -12.43 -27.93
N LEU A 123 5.91 -12.32 -27.41
CA LEU A 123 7.11 -12.10 -28.20
C LEU A 123 7.87 -13.42 -28.27
N GLU A 124 7.48 -14.20 -29.27
CA GLU A 124 8.10 -15.42 -29.78
C GLU A 124 8.08 -16.68 -28.88
N SER A 125 7.41 -17.71 -29.41
CA SER A 125 7.40 -19.09 -28.93
C SER A 125 8.79 -19.74 -29.03
N SER A 126 9.71 -19.38 -28.15
CA SER A 126 11.02 -20.01 -28.04
C SER A 126 11.02 -21.08 -26.95
N GLY A 127 10.23 -22.15 -27.15
CA GLY A 127 10.44 -23.53 -26.65
C GLY A 127 10.82 -23.80 -25.18
N LEU A 128 10.85 -22.80 -24.30
CA LEU A 128 11.23 -22.93 -22.91
C LEU A 128 9.96 -22.82 -22.08
N SER A 129 9.64 -23.90 -21.36
CA SER A 129 8.58 -23.95 -20.35
C SER A 129 8.93 -23.00 -19.20
N GLY A 130 8.64 -21.70 -19.39
CA GLY A 130 8.77 -20.67 -18.39
C GLY A 130 7.39 -20.27 -17.85
N VAL A 131 7.26 -20.13 -16.54
CA VAL A 131 6.08 -19.53 -15.92
C VAL A 131 6.03 -18.05 -16.31
N GLN A 132 5.07 -17.65 -17.15
CA GLN A 132 4.83 -16.24 -17.47
C GLN A 132 4.20 -15.57 -16.24
N ARG A 133 4.93 -14.63 -15.63
CA ARG A 133 4.44 -13.87 -14.48
C ARG A 133 3.74 -12.61 -14.98
N ILE A 134 2.43 -12.51 -14.78
CA ILE A 134 1.68 -11.27 -15.01
C ILE A 134 1.83 -10.40 -13.78
N LEU A 135 2.37 -9.20 -13.96
CA LEU A 135 2.49 -8.23 -12.89
C LEU A 135 1.17 -7.46 -12.73
N ARG A 136 0.67 -7.36 -11.50
CA ARG A 136 -0.46 -6.50 -11.12
C ARG A 136 -0.12 -5.77 -9.81
N ILE A 137 0.10 -4.46 -9.90
CA ILE A 137 0.51 -3.62 -8.75
C ILE A 137 -0.64 -2.68 -8.39
N GLY A 138 -0.99 -2.62 -7.11
CA GLY A 138 -2.06 -1.75 -6.60
C GLY A 138 -1.52 -0.48 -5.96
N ALA A 139 -2.05 0.68 -6.36
CA ALA A 139 -1.96 1.93 -5.62
C ALA A 139 -3.27 2.19 -4.88
N SER A 140 -3.20 2.49 -3.59
CA SER A 140 -4.37 2.92 -2.81
C SER A 140 -4.79 4.32 -3.23
N ILE A 141 -6.05 4.48 -3.60
CA ILE A 141 -6.67 5.75 -3.95
C ILE A 141 -7.79 6.00 -2.93
N HIS A 142 -7.68 7.04 -2.12
CA HIS A 142 -8.74 7.43 -1.20
C HIS A 142 -9.43 8.68 -1.69
N VAL A 143 -10.76 8.69 -1.68
CA VAL A 143 -11.56 9.90 -1.91
C VAL A 143 -11.99 10.40 -0.55
N ALA A 144 -11.51 11.58 -0.15
CA ALA A 144 -11.74 12.13 1.18
C ALA A 144 -12.32 13.55 1.08
N PRO A 145 -13.61 13.75 1.43
CA PRO A 145 -14.18 15.09 1.56
C PRO A 145 -13.47 15.92 2.62
N GLN A 146 -13.43 17.24 2.43
CA GLN A 146 -12.94 18.17 3.44
C GLN A 146 -13.72 18.01 4.76
N GLY A 147 -13.03 18.14 5.88
CA GLY A 147 -13.63 18.01 7.22
C GLY A 147 -13.76 16.57 7.71
N THR A 148 -13.40 15.56 6.91
CA THR A 148 -13.34 14.17 7.38
C THR A 148 -12.10 13.92 8.26
N ALA A 149 -12.28 13.16 9.34
CA ALA A 149 -11.23 12.78 10.29
C ALA A 149 -11.39 11.33 10.77
N PRO A 150 -10.29 10.61 11.02
CA PRO A 150 -10.34 9.27 11.60
C PRO A 150 -10.56 9.35 13.11
N LYS A 151 -11.17 8.32 13.69
CA LYS A 151 -11.34 8.19 15.14
C LYS A 151 -11.23 6.71 15.55
N PRO A 152 -10.00 6.14 15.61
CA PRO A 152 -9.81 4.78 16.07
C PRO A 152 -10.13 4.66 17.57
N VAL A 153 -10.87 3.63 17.95
CA VAL A 153 -11.22 3.29 19.34
C VAL A 153 -11.00 1.78 19.58
N ILE A 154 -10.75 1.39 20.82
CA ILE A 154 -10.76 -0.02 21.21
C ILE A 154 -12.23 -0.43 21.44
N ALA A 155 -12.72 -1.36 20.63
CA ALA A 155 -14.06 -1.92 20.76
C ALA A 155 -14.08 -3.14 21.70
N SER A 156 -12.99 -3.90 21.74
CA SER A 156 -12.81 -4.99 22.71
C SER A 156 -11.34 -5.38 22.83
N ALA A 157 -10.94 -5.86 24.00
CA ALA A 157 -9.66 -6.50 24.24
C ALA A 157 -9.88 -7.78 25.06
N VAL A 158 -9.44 -8.92 24.56
CA VAL A 158 -9.64 -10.24 25.20
C VAL A 158 -8.32 -10.99 25.21
N SER A 159 -7.90 -11.50 26.37
CA SER A 159 -6.70 -12.33 26.48
C SER A 159 -6.83 -13.60 25.64
N GLU A 160 -5.81 -13.90 24.84
CA GLU A 160 -5.77 -15.06 23.96
C GLU A 160 -4.33 -15.61 23.91
N GLY A 161 -4.12 -16.78 24.53
CA GLY A 161 -2.78 -17.37 24.64
C GLY A 161 -1.81 -16.47 25.41
N SER A 162 -0.65 -16.20 24.82
CA SER A 162 0.35 -15.27 25.37
C SER A 162 0.13 -13.81 24.97
N GLY A 163 -0.99 -13.50 24.30
CA GLY A 163 -1.29 -12.17 23.78
C GLY A 163 -2.69 -11.69 24.12
N THR A 164 -3.08 -10.61 23.46
CA THR A 164 -4.42 -10.03 23.56
C THR A 164 -5.01 -9.83 22.17
N ARG A 165 -6.19 -10.40 21.93
CA ARG A 165 -6.99 -10.13 20.74
C ARG A 165 -7.75 -8.83 20.91
N ILE A 166 -7.46 -7.88 20.02
CA ILE A 166 -7.98 -6.53 20.07
C ILE A 166 -8.84 -6.29 18.85
N VAL A 167 -10.01 -5.69 19.07
CA VAL A 167 -10.83 -5.16 17.99
C VAL A 167 -10.71 -3.64 18.01
N ILE A 168 -10.12 -3.08 16.97
CA ILE A 168 -10.02 -1.64 16.74
C ILE A 168 -11.14 -1.24 15.79
N ARG A 169 -11.97 -0.28 16.18
CA ARG A 169 -13.03 0.27 15.34
C ARG A 169 -12.68 1.70 14.95
N ASN A 170 -12.93 2.07 13.70
CA ASN A 170 -12.87 3.46 13.28
C ASN A 170 -14.26 4.10 13.37
N GLU A 171 -14.49 4.93 14.39
CA GLU A 171 -15.73 5.70 14.56
C GLU A 171 -15.72 7.03 13.80
N GLY A 172 -14.62 7.34 13.11
CA GLY A 172 -14.49 8.54 12.32
C GLY A 172 -15.18 8.40 10.96
N ASN A 173 -15.22 9.50 10.23
CA ASN A 173 -15.69 9.57 8.84
C ASN A 173 -14.54 9.62 7.83
N ARG A 174 -13.30 9.38 8.26
CA ARG A 174 -12.12 9.18 7.40
C ARG A 174 -11.43 7.86 7.69
N PHE A 175 -10.88 7.23 6.66
CA PHE A 175 -10.03 6.06 6.78
C PHE A 175 -8.84 6.33 7.71
N VAL A 176 -8.33 5.27 8.32
CA VAL A 176 -7.07 5.26 9.08
C VAL A 176 -6.29 4.01 8.74
N TYR A 177 -4.97 4.10 8.78
CA TYR A 177 -4.10 2.94 8.67
C TYR A 177 -3.50 2.58 10.04
N LEU A 178 -3.24 1.29 10.25
CA LEU A 178 -2.65 0.76 11.50
C LEU A 178 -1.29 1.39 11.82
N ASP A 179 -0.50 1.76 10.82
CA ASP A 179 0.79 2.45 10.98
C ASP A 179 0.63 3.89 11.50
N ASN A 180 -0.57 4.47 11.41
CA ASN A 180 -0.91 5.75 12.04
C ASN A 180 -1.51 5.59 13.44
N ILE A 181 -1.45 4.41 14.04
CA ILE A 181 -2.03 4.13 15.36
C ILE A 181 -0.97 3.49 16.25
N SER A 182 -0.88 3.89 17.52
CA SER A 182 -0.18 3.11 18.53
C SER A 182 -1.13 2.61 19.61
N LEU A 183 -0.77 1.45 20.17
CA LEU A 183 -1.48 0.85 21.30
C LEU A 183 -0.59 0.93 22.52
N ARG A 184 -1.12 1.47 23.61
CA ARG A 184 -0.42 1.53 24.90
C ARG A 184 -1.14 0.64 25.90
N PHE A 185 -0.45 -0.42 26.30
CA PHE A 185 -0.72 -1.20 27.50
C PHE A 185 0.04 -0.58 28.68
N ASP A 186 -0.07 -1.16 29.88
CA ASP A 186 0.53 -0.61 31.10
C ASP A 186 2.04 -0.34 30.94
N GLU A 187 2.83 -1.36 30.61
CA GLU A 187 4.29 -1.25 30.48
C GLU A 187 4.78 -1.36 29.03
N THR A 188 3.89 -1.60 28.08
CA THR A 188 4.24 -1.89 26.68
C THR A 188 3.52 -0.95 25.72
N VAL A 189 4.27 -0.38 24.78
CA VAL A 189 3.72 0.37 23.65
C VAL A 189 4.01 -0.42 22.38
N VAL A 190 2.95 -0.72 21.64
CA VAL A 190 3.04 -1.29 20.29
C VAL A 190 2.90 -0.14 19.31
N GLU A 191 4.00 0.20 18.67
CA GLU A 191 4.06 1.32 17.72
C GLU A 191 3.41 0.97 16.39
N GLY A 192 3.07 2.00 15.60
CA GLY A 192 2.31 1.81 14.36
C GLY A 192 2.94 0.85 13.35
N TYR A 193 4.27 0.91 13.15
CA TYR A 193 4.95 -0.02 12.26
C TYR A 193 4.85 -1.48 12.74
N GLU A 194 5.00 -1.72 14.03
CA GLU A 194 4.85 -3.05 14.62
C GLU A 194 3.39 -3.53 14.51
N LEU A 195 2.43 -2.66 14.84
CA LEU A 195 1.01 -2.95 14.72
C LEU A 195 0.60 -3.29 13.27
N ALA A 196 1.14 -2.55 12.31
CA ALA A 196 0.95 -2.80 10.89
C ALA A 196 1.50 -4.17 10.46
N ASN A 197 2.71 -4.54 10.94
CA ASN A 197 3.30 -5.84 10.66
C ASN A 197 2.48 -7.00 11.26
N ILE A 198 1.96 -6.83 12.48
CA ILE A 198 1.10 -7.82 13.14
C ILE A 198 -0.23 -7.95 12.36
N GLY A 199 -0.84 -6.83 11.98
CA GLY A 199 -2.12 -6.80 11.28
C GLY A 199 -2.06 -7.26 9.83
N GLY A 200 -0.89 -7.22 9.19
CA GLY A 200 -0.62 -7.58 7.79
C GLY A 200 -1.25 -6.62 6.78
N ARG A 201 -2.59 -6.49 6.82
CA ARG A 201 -3.34 -5.43 6.14
C ARG A 201 -3.61 -4.30 7.09
N THR A 202 -3.46 -3.07 6.63
CA THR A 202 -3.37 -1.92 7.53
C THR A 202 -4.59 -0.99 7.48
N LEU A 203 -5.44 -1.06 6.46
CA LEU A 203 -6.56 -0.12 6.30
C LEU A 203 -7.72 -0.42 7.28
N ILE A 204 -8.28 0.63 7.87
CA ILE A 204 -9.57 0.64 8.59
C ILE A 204 -10.45 1.75 7.99
N PRO A 205 -11.41 1.42 7.10
CA PRO A 205 -12.36 2.39 6.56
C PRO A 205 -13.26 3.00 7.64
N PRO A 206 -13.96 4.12 7.36
CA PRO A 206 -14.99 4.65 8.25
C PRO A 206 -16.01 3.59 8.68
N GLY A 207 -16.32 3.52 9.98
CA GLY A 207 -17.29 2.58 10.54
C GLY A 207 -16.83 1.12 10.65
N ALA A 208 -15.73 0.75 9.99
CA ALA A 208 -15.21 -0.61 9.97
C ALA A 208 -14.39 -0.95 11.23
N SER A 209 -14.20 -2.25 11.45
CA SER A 209 -13.43 -2.81 12.55
C SER A 209 -12.36 -3.77 12.06
N ARG A 210 -11.28 -3.91 12.84
CA ARG A 210 -10.21 -4.89 12.61
C ARG A 210 -9.90 -5.66 13.89
N SER A 211 -9.84 -6.98 13.80
CA SER A 211 -9.39 -7.87 14.86
C SER A 211 -7.92 -8.24 14.64
N ILE A 212 -7.09 -8.02 15.66
CA ILE A 212 -5.65 -8.26 15.61
C ILE A 212 -5.25 -8.98 16.90
N LEU A 213 -4.49 -10.07 16.78
CA LEU A 213 -3.87 -10.72 17.94
C LEU A 213 -2.49 -10.09 18.17
N VAL A 214 -2.38 -9.27 19.21
CA VAL A 214 -1.11 -8.67 19.58
C VAL A 214 -0.41 -9.62 20.56
N PRO A 215 0.78 -10.16 20.23
CA PRO A 215 1.47 -11.13 21.07
C PRO A 215 2.16 -10.43 22.27
N ASN A 216 2.40 -11.19 23.35
CA ASN A 216 3.22 -10.78 24.49
C ASN A 216 2.74 -9.52 25.22
N VAL A 217 1.43 -9.25 25.18
CA VAL A 217 0.79 -8.14 25.87
C VAL A 217 -0.45 -8.64 26.61
N ALA A 218 -0.80 -7.96 27.70
CA ALA A 218 -1.96 -8.28 28.52
C ALA A 218 -2.75 -7.00 28.86
N GLY A 219 -4.06 -7.17 29.06
CA GLY A 219 -4.96 -6.09 29.44
C GLY A 219 -5.55 -5.32 28.25
N GLU A 220 -6.36 -4.33 28.56
CA GLU A 220 -7.00 -3.46 27.58
C GLU A 220 -6.07 -2.27 27.27
N PRO A 221 -5.64 -2.08 26.01
CA PRO A 221 -4.79 -0.94 25.68
C PRO A 221 -5.62 0.33 25.52
N THR A 222 -4.93 1.46 25.61
CA THR A 222 -5.41 2.73 25.04
C THR A 222 -4.90 2.88 23.61
N VAL A 223 -5.73 3.45 22.74
CA VAL A 223 -5.39 3.72 21.34
C VAL A 223 -5.03 5.19 21.14
N ARG A 224 -3.95 5.46 20.43
CA ARG A 224 -3.52 6.81 20.08
C ARG A 224 -3.35 6.95 18.58
N LEU A 225 -3.97 7.97 18.00
CA LEU A 225 -3.69 8.38 16.63
C LEU A 225 -2.34 9.12 16.58
N LEU A 226 -1.46 8.67 15.69
CA LEU A 226 -0.17 9.27 15.43
C LEU A 226 -0.32 10.44 14.45
N PRO A 227 0.52 11.49 14.56
CA PRO A 227 0.56 12.53 13.55
C PRO A 227 0.96 11.93 12.18
N PRO A 228 0.54 12.54 11.07
CA PRO A 228 1.04 12.13 9.76
C PRO A 228 2.56 12.27 9.72
N ILE A 229 3.24 11.27 9.17
CA ILE A 229 4.68 11.32 8.91
C ILE A 229 4.85 12.34 7.76
N LEU A 230 5.53 13.45 8.04
CA LEU A 230 5.84 14.53 7.08
C LEU A 230 6.89 14.10 6.06
#